data_AF-A0A925Z808-F1
#
_entry.id   AF-A0A925Z808-F1
#
_cell.length_a   1.000
_cell.length_b   1.000
_cell.length_c   1.000
_cell.angle_alpha   90.00
_cell.angle_beta   90.00
_cell.angle_gamma   90.00
#
_symmetry.space_group_name_H-M   'P 1'
#
loop_
_entity.id
_entity.type
_entity.pdbx_description
1 polymer ?
#
loop_
_entity_poly.entity_id
_entity_poly.type
_entity_poly.pdbx_seq_one_letter_code
_entity_poly.pdbx_strand_id
1 'polypeptide(L)'
;PFDEPLQLRGLALSHHPRPMSGAYVLAGHLHPCVSIGGRAHDWHRLPCFWFSQGSAGPSQASVLPLGGVDAATRRPWGHQGGVGVLPAFGAFTGMQAIRVRQGERVFAAAPDRVFELAPKPKRA
;
A
#
# COMPACT_ATOMS: atom_id res chain seq x y z
N PRO A 1 -2.83 -24.46 -6.43
CA PRO A 1 -2.65 -23.59 -5.25
C PRO A 1 -1.21 -23.10 -5.20
N PHE A 2 -1.00 -21.79 -5.22
CA PHE A 2 0.31 -21.23 -4.90
C PHE A 2 0.44 -21.16 -3.38
N ASP A 3 1.59 -21.51 -2.85
CA ASP A 3 1.87 -21.34 -1.43
C ASP A 3 2.04 -19.84 -1.15
N GLU A 4 1.04 -19.24 -0.51
CA GLU A 4 1.09 -17.85 -0.06
C GLU A 4 1.55 -17.77 1.40
N PRO A 5 2.39 -16.78 1.76
CA PRO A 5 2.92 -15.72 0.90
C PRO A 5 4.14 -16.14 0.07
N LEU A 6 4.19 -15.71 -1.20
CA LEU A 6 5.40 -15.83 -2.01
C LEU A 6 6.42 -14.78 -1.55
N GLN A 7 7.55 -15.22 -1.00
CA GLN A 7 8.61 -14.33 -0.54
C GLN A 7 9.57 -13.95 -1.67
N LEU A 8 9.82 -12.64 -1.83
CA LEU A 8 10.73 -12.12 -2.84
C LEU A 8 11.56 -10.95 -2.28
N ARG A 9 12.78 -11.25 -1.82
CA ARG A 9 13.80 -10.23 -1.45
C ARG A 9 13.28 -9.14 -0.50
N GLY A 10 12.59 -9.55 0.57
CA GLY A 10 11.98 -8.63 1.56
C GLY A 10 10.54 -8.20 1.23
N LEU A 11 9.96 -8.70 0.14
CA LEU A 11 8.52 -8.64 -0.14
C LEU A 11 7.84 -9.96 0.24
N ALA A 12 6.59 -9.87 0.65
CA ALA A 12 5.68 -11.01 0.79
C ALA A 12 4.44 -10.76 -0.09
N LEU A 13 4.25 -11.56 -1.13
CA LEU A 13 3.09 -11.46 -2.02
C LEU A 13 1.98 -12.38 -1.50
N SER A 14 0.81 -11.84 -1.20
CA SER A 14 -0.32 -12.61 -0.67
C SER A 14 -1.65 -12.07 -1.18
N HIS A 15 -2.69 -12.88 -1.21
CA HIS A 15 -4.04 -12.43 -1.49
C HIS A 15 -4.55 -11.46 -0.43
N HIS A 16 -4.36 -11.78 0.86
CA HIS A 16 -4.89 -10.98 1.98
C HIS A 16 -3.84 -10.00 2.54
N PRO A 17 -4.25 -8.77 2.88
CA PRO A 17 -3.37 -7.70 3.38
C PRO A 17 -3.03 -7.85 4.87
N ARG A 18 -2.40 -8.96 5.24
CA ARG A 18 -1.98 -9.21 6.62
C ARG A 18 -0.52 -8.80 6.80
N PRO A 19 -0.19 -7.85 7.68
CA PRO A 19 1.19 -7.47 7.97
C PRO A 19 2.06 -8.68 8.32
N MET A 20 3.34 -8.61 7.95
CA MET A 20 4.31 -9.68 8.17
C MET A 20 5.61 -9.11 8.74
N SER A 21 6.12 -9.70 9.81
CA SER A 21 7.43 -9.32 10.35
C SER A 21 8.53 -9.64 9.33
N GLY A 22 9.48 -8.72 9.14
CA GLY A 22 10.64 -8.93 8.27
C GLY A 22 10.38 -8.78 6.77
N ALA A 23 9.13 -8.53 6.34
CA ALA A 23 8.79 -8.32 4.94
C ALA A 23 7.73 -7.22 4.76
N TYR A 24 7.75 -6.54 3.61
CA TYR A 24 6.66 -5.67 3.19
C TYR A 24 5.66 -6.47 2.37
N VAL A 25 4.39 -6.42 2.75
CA VAL A 25 3.34 -7.23 2.13
C VAL A 25 2.74 -6.48 0.95
N LEU A 26 2.66 -7.11 -0.22
CA LEU A 26 1.85 -6.63 -1.33
C LEU A 26 0.67 -7.58 -1.51
N ALA A 27 -0.54 -7.01 -1.43
CA ALA A 27 -1.77 -7.79 -1.41
C ALA A 27 -2.89 -7.24 -2.27
N GLY A 28 -3.92 -8.08 -2.46
CA GLY A 28 -5.17 -7.74 -3.11
C GLY A 28 -6.34 -7.80 -2.12
N HIS A 29 -7.39 -8.55 -2.49
CA HIS A 29 -8.59 -8.87 -1.72
C HIS A 29 -9.55 -7.69 -1.43
N LEU A 30 -9.05 -6.53 -1.01
CA LEU A 30 -9.88 -5.42 -0.53
C LEU A 30 -10.55 -4.60 -1.65
N HIS A 31 -9.96 -4.62 -2.84
CA HIS A 31 -10.39 -3.82 -3.99
C HIS A 31 -10.56 -2.33 -3.61
N PRO A 32 -9.47 -1.70 -3.12
CA PRO A 32 -9.53 -0.37 -2.54
C PRO A 32 -9.92 0.69 -3.58
N CYS A 33 -10.71 1.66 -3.15
CA CYS A 33 -11.16 2.77 -3.97
C CYS A 33 -11.18 4.10 -3.19
N VAL A 34 -11.19 5.20 -3.94
CA VAL A 34 -11.30 6.56 -3.42
C VAL A 34 -12.39 7.32 -4.16
N SER A 35 -13.14 8.14 -3.43
CA SER A 35 -14.13 9.05 -4.02
C SER A 35 -13.52 10.42 -4.28
N ILE A 36 -13.50 10.81 -5.55
CA ILE A 36 -13.07 12.14 -6.00
C ILE A 36 -14.32 12.95 -6.35
N GLY A 37 -14.40 14.17 -5.80
CA GLY A 37 -15.50 15.10 -6.09
C GLY A 37 -15.15 16.03 -7.25
N GLY A 38 -16.13 16.28 -8.11
CA GLY A 38 -16.10 17.27 -9.18
C GLY A 38 -16.90 18.54 -8.83
N ARG A 39 -17.17 19.35 -9.86
CA ARG A 39 -18.11 20.48 -9.77
C ARG A 39 -19.55 19.92 -9.73
N ALA A 40 -20.50 20.70 -9.23
CA ALA A 40 -21.92 20.34 -9.20
C ALA A 40 -22.26 19.00 -8.50
N HIS A 41 -21.53 18.64 -7.44
CA HIS A 41 -21.75 17.42 -6.66
C HIS A 41 -21.55 16.10 -7.42
N ASP A 42 -20.81 16.10 -8.53
CA ASP A 42 -20.42 14.83 -9.16
C ASP A 42 -19.34 14.13 -8.32
N TRP A 43 -19.48 12.81 -8.14
CA TRP A 43 -18.54 11.99 -7.38
C TRP A 43 -18.19 10.74 -8.16
N HIS A 44 -16.91 10.60 -8.48
CA HIS A 44 -16.39 9.40 -9.13
C HIS A 44 -15.65 8.53 -8.12
N ARG A 45 -15.96 7.24 -8.13
CA ARG A 45 -15.14 6.23 -7.46
C ARG A 45 -14.06 5.75 -8.41
N LEU A 46 -12.81 5.92 -8.00
CA LEU A 46 -11.66 5.41 -8.72
C LEU A 46 -11.02 4.28 -7.91
N PRO A 47 -10.57 3.19 -8.56
CA PRO A 47 -9.67 2.24 -7.90
C PRO A 47 -8.40 2.97 -7.44
N CYS A 48 -7.79 2.50 -6.37
CA CYS A 48 -6.56 3.13 -5.86
C CYS A 48 -5.52 2.11 -5.40
N PHE A 49 -4.25 2.51 -5.42
CA PHE A 49 -3.21 1.85 -4.67
C PHE A 49 -3.18 2.45 -3.26
N TRP A 50 -3.07 1.62 -2.23
CA TRP A 50 -2.96 2.07 -0.84
C TRP A 50 -1.71 1.47 -0.21
N PHE A 51 -0.87 2.29 0.39
CA PHE A 51 0.35 1.87 1.06
C PHE A 51 0.37 2.40 2.48
N SER A 52 0.39 1.48 3.45
CA SER A 52 0.67 1.78 4.84
C SER A 52 2.17 1.67 5.10
N GLN A 53 2.62 2.47 6.07
CA GLN A 53 3.91 2.23 6.70
C GLN A 53 3.77 1.07 7.69
N GLY A 54 4.84 0.30 7.82
CA GLY A 54 4.95 -0.64 8.92
C GLY A 54 5.06 0.13 10.24
N SER A 55 4.52 -0.43 11.32
CA SER A 55 4.75 0.10 12.66
C SER A 55 6.25 0.05 12.93
N ALA A 56 6.91 1.20 13.00
CA ALA A 56 8.26 1.30 13.54
C ALA A 56 8.17 0.83 15.00
N GLY A 57 8.47 -0.45 15.25
CA GLY A 57 8.89 -0.87 16.58
C GLY A 57 10.14 -0.06 16.97
N PRO A 58 10.47 0.08 18.26
CA PRO A 58 11.71 0.72 18.67
C PRO A 58 12.85 0.09 17.89
N SER A 59 13.68 0.92 17.26
CA SER A 59 14.76 0.49 16.38
C SER A 59 15.70 -0.46 17.14
N GLN A 60 15.53 -1.77 16.98
CA GLN A 60 16.58 -2.72 17.33
C GLN A 60 17.54 -2.78 16.16
N ALA A 61 18.64 -2.05 16.31
CA ALA A 61 19.84 -2.20 15.52
C ALA A 61 20.38 -3.64 15.66
N SER A 62 20.94 -4.18 14.57
CA SER A 62 21.54 -5.52 14.42
C SER A 62 20.50 -6.66 14.46
N VAL A 63 20.37 -7.53 13.46
CA VAL A 63 21.40 -8.41 12.89
C VAL A 63 21.13 -8.59 11.38
N LEU A 64 22.12 -8.28 10.54
CA LEU A 64 22.12 -8.69 9.13
C LEU A 64 22.77 -10.08 9.05
N PRO A 65 22.12 -11.14 8.52
CA PRO A 65 22.86 -12.30 8.05
C PRO A 65 23.66 -11.86 6.82
N LEU A 66 24.93 -12.27 6.81
CA LEU A 66 25.95 -11.92 5.82
C LEU A 66 25.44 -12.06 4.37
N GLY A 67 25.33 -10.94 3.66
CA GLY A 67 24.91 -10.91 2.26
C GLY A 67 24.39 -9.56 1.74
N GLY A 68 25.22 -8.51 1.82
CA GLY A 68 25.23 -7.26 1.02
C GLY A 68 23.93 -6.58 0.54
N VAL A 69 23.70 -5.31 0.93
CA VAL A 69 24.08 -4.08 0.17
C VAL A 69 23.73 -2.82 0.99
N ASP A 70 24.50 -1.77 0.70
CA ASP A 70 24.74 -0.47 1.35
C ASP A 70 23.55 0.48 1.61
N ALA A 71 23.72 1.35 2.62
CA ALA A 71 22.87 2.43 3.12
C ALA A 71 22.53 3.54 2.11
N ALA A 72 22.96 3.42 0.85
CA ALA A 72 22.62 4.34 -0.25
C ALA A 72 21.59 3.77 -1.24
N THR A 73 21.25 2.48 -1.16
CA THR A 73 20.16 1.90 -1.96
C THR A 73 18.83 2.09 -1.23
N ARG A 74 18.01 3.01 -1.72
CA ARG A 74 16.58 3.13 -1.41
C ARG A 74 15.91 1.77 -1.63
N ARG A 75 15.92 0.88 -0.64
CA ARG A 75 14.94 -0.21 -0.57
C ARG A 75 13.61 0.52 -0.35
N PRO A 76 12.71 0.58 -1.34
CA PRO A 76 11.47 1.32 -1.19
C PRO A 76 10.57 0.69 -0.11
N TRP A 77 10.89 -0.54 0.28
CA TRP A 77 10.16 -1.39 1.21
C TRP A 77 11.14 -1.80 2.32
N GLY A 78 11.13 -1.08 3.43
CA GLY A 78 11.96 -1.42 4.59
C GLY A 78 11.48 -2.71 5.26
N HIS A 79 12.37 -3.36 6.02
CA HIS A 79 12.13 -4.58 6.80
C HIS A 79 11.09 -4.42 7.94
N GLN A 80 10.34 -3.31 7.94
CA GLN A 80 9.56 -2.78 9.05
C GLN A 80 8.08 -3.20 9.01
N GLY A 81 7.67 -4.15 8.14
CA GLY A 81 6.35 -4.78 8.22
C GLY A 81 5.16 -3.95 7.73
N GLY A 82 5.31 -3.18 6.66
CA GLY A 82 4.21 -2.42 6.04
C GLY A 82 3.36 -3.25 5.07
N VAL A 83 2.23 -2.67 4.62
CA VAL A 83 1.30 -3.33 3.69
C VAL A 83 0.93 -2.40 2.55
N GLY A 84 1.08 -2.89 1.32
CA GLY A 84 0.57 -2.29 0.09
C GLY A 84 -0.58 -3.11 -0.45
N VAL A 85 -1.65 -2.43 -0.86
CA VAL A 85 -2.85 -3.05 -1.43
C VAL A 85 -3.06 -2.51 -2.83
N LEU A 86 -3.14 -3.45 -3.77
CA LEU A 86 -3.31 -3.18 -5.19
C LEU A 86 -4.80 -3.08 -5.55
N PRO A 87 -5.16 -2.25 -6.54
CA PRO A 87 -6.50 -2.27 -7.09
C PRO A 87 -6.80 -3.62 -7.75
N ALA A 88 -8.08 -3.95 -7.88
CA ALA A 88 -8.49 -5.06 -8.74
C ALA A 88 -8.19 -4.73 -10.21
N PHE A 89 -7.72 -5.72 -10.97
CA PHE A 89 -7.46 -5.58 -12.41
C PHE A 89 -8.72 -5.75 -13.27
N GLY A 90 -9.82 -6.26 -12.72
CA GLY A 90 -11.10 -6.44 -13.42
C GLY A 90 -12.15 -5.39 -13.06
N ALA A 91 -13.33 -5.47 -13.68
CA ALA A 91 -14.45 -4.54 -13.47
C ALA A 91 -15.04 -4.52 -12.04
N PHE A 92 -14.56 -5.39 -11.15
CA PHE A 92 -14.89 -5.39 -9.72
C PHE A 92 -14.19 -4.25 -8.99
N THR A 93 -14.60 -3.01 -9.27
CA THR A 93 -14.06 -1.81 -8.65
C THR A 93 -14.97 -1.34 -7.51
N GLY A 94 -14.40 -1.00 -6.35
CA GLY A 94 -15.06 -0.05 -5.45
C GLY A 94 -15.57 -0.53 -4.08
N MET A 95 -15.13 -1.67 -3.55
CA MET A 95 -15.68 -2.19 -2.29
C MET A 95 -15.12 -1.50 -1.05
N GLN A 96 -13.80 -1.41 -0.88
CA GLN A 96 -13.22 -0.74 0.28
C GLN A 96 -12.92 0.73 0.00
N ALA A 97 -13.73 1.62 0.54
CA ALA A 97 -13.47 3.06 0.50
C ALA A 97 -12.29 3.43 1.41
N ILE A 98 -11.22 3.95 0.81
CA ILE A 98 -10.01 4.41 1.49
C ILE A 98 -10.12 5.89 1.81
N ARG A 99 -9.88 6.22 3.08
CA ARG A 99 -9.63 7.59 3.54
C ARG A 99 -8.14 7.74 3.81
N VAL A 100 -7.48 8.64 3.09
CA VAL A 100 -6.04 8.90 3.25
C VAL A 100 -5.76 9.42 4.68
N ARG A 101 -4.95 8.68 5.45
CA ARG A 101 -4.47 9.09 6.78
C ARG A 101 -3.03 9.60 6.71
N GLN A 102 -2.59 10.33 7.75
CA GLN A 102 -1.18 10.69 7.89
C GLN A 102 -0.30 9.44 7.94
N GLY A 103 0.83 9.49 7.25
CA GLY A 103 1.77 8.36 7.15
C GLY A 103 1.38 7.31 6.10
N GLU A 104 0.18 7.38 5.51
CA GLU A 104 -0.22 6.53 4.39
C GLU A 104 0.03 7.23 3.06
N ARG A 105 0.24 6.45 2.00
CA ARG A 105 0.29 6.96 0.62
C ARG A 105 -0.80 6.30 -0.20
N VAL A 106 -1.57 7.10 -0.91
CA VAL A 106 -2.70 6.63 -1.71
C VAL A 106 -2.64 7.24 -3.09
N PHE A 107 -2.80 6.39 -4.11
CA PHE A 107 -2.75 6.79 -5.51
C PHE A 107 -4.04 6.39 -6.20
N ALA A 108 -4.78 7.37 -6.72
CA ALA A 108 -5.95 7.09 -7.55
C ALA A 108 -5.51 6.67 -8.95
N ALA A 109 -6.12 5.60 -9.47
CA ALA A 109 -5.91 5.12 -10.84
C ALA A 109 -7.09 5.55 -11.71
N ALA A 110 -6.85 6.49 -12.61
CA ALA A 110 -7.74 6.86 -13.70
C ALA A 110 -7.33 6.09 -14.98
N PRO A 111 -8.16 6.10 -16.04
CA PRO A 111 -7.89 5.33 -17.26
C PRO A 111 -6.51 5.58 -17.89
N ASP A 112 -6.01 6.81 -17.82
CA ASP A 112 -4.80 7.28 -18.52
C ASP A 112 -3.69 7.76 -17.56
N ARG A 113 -3.95 7.80 -16.25
CA ARG A 113 -3.00 8.36 -15.28
C ARG A 113 -3.17 7.81 -13.87
N VAL A 114 -2.08 7.85 -13.11
CA VAL A 114 -2.05 7.59 -11.68
C VAL A 114 -1.61 8.87 -10.97
N PHE A 115 -2.32 9.28 -9.92
CA PHE A 115 -1.99 10.49 -9.16
C PHE A 115 -2.11 10.29 -7.65
N GLU A 116 -1.17 10.84 -6.90
CA GLU A 116 -1.13 10.77 -5.44
C GLU A 116 -2.20 11.68 -4.82
N LEU A 117 -2.84 11.21 -3.75
CA LEU A 117 -3.84 11.95 -3.00
C LEU A 117 -3.27 12.45 -1.69
N ALA A 118 -3.44 13.74 -1.42
CA ALA A 118 -3.14 14.32 -0.12
C ALA A 118 -4.25 13.99 0.91
N PRO A 119 -3.90 13.83 2.20
CA PRO A 119 -4.89 13.78 3.27
C PRO A 119 -5.80 15.00 3.25
N LYS A 120 -7.12 14.80 3.27
CA LYS A 120 -8.06 15.91 3.46
C LYS A 120 -7.91 16.47 4.88
N PRO A 121 -7.82 17.80 5.07
CA PRO A 121 -7.82 18.39 6.40
C PRO A 121 -9.09 17.98 7.16
N LYS A 122 -8.98 17.78 8.47
CA LYS A 122 -10.17 17.59 9.32
C LYS A 122 -11.02 18.86 9.19
N ARG A 123 -12.31 18.72 8.86
CA ARG A 123 -13.25 19.83 9.01
C ARG A 123 -13.28 20.23 10.49
N ALA A 124 -13.14 21.53 10.75
CA ALA A 124 -13.32 22.10 12.08
C ALA A 124 -14.78 21.96 12.54
#